data_AF-A0A3N5VLW6-F1
#
_entry.id   AF-A0A3N5VLW6-F1
#
_cell.length_a   1.000
_cell.length_b   1.000
_cell.length_c   1.000
_cell.angle_alpha   90.00
_cell.angle_beta   90.00
_cell.angle_gamma   90.00
#
_symmetry.space_group_name_H-M   'P 1'
#
loop_
_entity.id
_entity.type
_entity.pdbx_description
1 polymer ?
#
loop_
_entity_poly.entity_id
_entity_poly.type
_entity_poly.pdbx_seq_one_letter_code
_entity_poly.pdbx_strand_id
1 'polypeptide(L)'
;MEKERKLARERAAVILEVRSGKLTATEGAERLGVSRKTYYEWEDRALKAMAEALENQAPGRPPVALDPEKEELQGKVQELEKKLYLAEKTIEVKDLLTAYDLHEAKKKQTKKSQGGKKR
;
A
#
# COMPACT_ATOMS: atom_id res chain seq x y z
N MET A 1 -30.88 2.52 11.88
CA MET A 1 -29.68 1.73 12.24
C MET A 1 -29.99 0.51 13.10
N GLU A 2 -30.69 0.65 14.24
CA GLU A 2 -30.96 -0.50 15.12
C GLU A 2 -31.89 -1.56 14.48
N LYS A 3 -32.94 -1.13 13.77
CA LYS A 3 -33.87 -2.02 13.05
C LYS A 3 -33.14 -2.89 12.02
N GLU A 4 -32.27 -2.30 11.21
CA GLU A 4 -31.42 -3.03 10.25
C GLU A 4 -30.48 -4.02 10.93
N ARG A 5 -29.89 -3.65 12.06
CA ARG A 5 -29.05 -4.58 12.85
C ARG A 5 -29.85 -5.76 13.38
N LYS A 6 -31.10 -5.54 13.82
CA LYS A 6 -32.00 -6.63 14.25
C LYS A 6 -32.33 -7.57 13.08
N LEU A 7 -32.70 -7.02 11.91
CA LEU A 7 -32.96 -7.81 10.71
C LEU A 7 -31.73 -8.60 10.25
N ALA A 8 -30.53 -8.01 10.32
CA ALA A 8 -29.29 -8.71 9.99
C ALA A 8 -29.02 -9.90 10.93
N ARG A 9 -29.29 -9.74 12.24
CA ARG A 9 -29.18 -10.82 13.22
C ARG A 9 -30.19 -11.93 12.97
N GLU A 10 -31.42 -11.57 12.63
CA GLU A 10 -32.47 -12.53 12.29
C GLU A 10 -32.09 -13.36 11.05
N ARG A 11 -31.63 -12.70 9.99
CA ARG A 11 -31.12 -13.39 8.78
C ARG A 11 -29.99 -14.35 9.11
N ALA A 12 -29.02 -13.93 9.92
CA ALA A 12 -27.91 -14.78 10.34
C ALA A 12 -28.39 -16.00 11.15
N ALA A 13 -29.36 -15.81 12.07
CA ALA A 13 -29.94 -16.91 12.84
C ALA A 13 -30.63 -17.95 11.94
N VAL A 14 -31.43 -17.50 10.98
CA VAL A 14 -32.10 -18.40 10.03
C VAL A 14 -31.09 -19.16 9.17
N ILE A 15 -30.04 -18.49 8.67
CA ILE A 15 -28.97 -19.16 7.91
C ILE A 15 -28.31 -20.28 8.75
N LEU A 16 -28.04 -20.03 10.03
CA LEU A 16 -27.45 -21.04 10.91
C LEU A 16 -28.42 -22.20 11.19
N GLU A 17 -29.71 -21.93 11.37
CA GLU A 17 -30.73 -22.98 11.52
C GLU A 17 -30.79 -23.87 10.28
N VAL A 18 -30.77 -23.30 9.07
CA VAL A 18 -30.73 -24.05 7.82
C VAL A 18 -29.43 -24.86 7.68
N ARG A 19 -28.27 -24.25 7.95
CA ARG A 19 -26.97 -24.96 7.88
C ARG A 19 -26.83 -26.09 8.90
N SER A 20 -27.50 -25.97 10.05
CA SER A 20 -27.58 -27.02 11.06
C SER A 20 -28.58 -28.14 10.75
N GLY A 21 -29.36 -27.99 9.66
CA GLY A 21 -30.39 -28.95 9.27
C GLY A 21 -31.69 -28.86 10.08
N LYS A 22 -31.85 -27.83 10.93
CA LYS A 22 -33.10 -27.59 11.68
C LYS A 22 -34.23 -27.09 10.79
N LEU A 23 -33.87 -26.37 9.73
CA LEU A 23 -34.78 -25.86 8.71
C LEU A 23 -34.25 -26.22 7.33
N THR A 24 -35.13 -26.31 6.35
CA THR A 24 -34.76 -26.32 4.94
C THR A 24 -34.54 -24.89 4.44
N ALA A 25 -33.78 -24.74 3.34
CA ALA A 25 -33.60 -23.43 2.70
C ALA A 25 -34.92 -22.79 2.22
N THR A 26 -35.92 -23.61 1.90
CA THR A 26 -37.26 -23.12 1.52
C THR A 26 -37.97 -22.50 2.73
N GLU A 27 -38.02 -23.20 3.87
CA GLU A 27 -38.61 -22.69 5.11
C GLU A 27 -37.87 -21.44 5.62
N GLY A 28 -36.53 -21.42 5.50
CA GLY A 28 -35.74 -20.24 5.84
C GLY A 28 -36.07 -19.03 4.97
N ALA A 29 -36.26 -19.22 3.66
CA ALA A 29 -36.65 -18.16 2.74
C ALA A 29 -38.06 -17.63 3.05
N GLU A 30 -39.02 -18.52 3.33
CA GLU A 30 -40.39 -18.17 3.72
C GLU A 30 -40.42 -17.36 5.01
N ARG A 31 -39.66 -17.81 6.04
CA ARG A 31 -39.56 -17.09 7.32
C ARG A 31 -38.99 -15.69 7.18
N LEU A 32 -38.07 -15.48 6.25
CA LEU A 32 -37.48 -14.17 5.95
C LEU A 32 -38.32 -13.34 4.96
N GLY A 33 -39.41 -13.90 4.41
CA GLY A 33 -40.27 -13.22 3.44
C GLY A 33 -39.58 -12.96 2.10
N VAL A 34 -38.66 -13.82 1.69
CA VAL A 34 -37.88 -13.68 0.45
C VAL A 34 -37.97 -14.90 -0.45
N SER A 35 -37.58 -14.74 -1.72
CA SER A 35 -37.47 -15.89 -2.62
C SER A 35 -36.33 -16.82 -2.17
N ARG A 36 -36.45 -18.11 -2.48
CA ARG A 36 -35.38 -19.10 -2.23
C ARG A 36 -34.06 -18.73 -2.91
N LYS A 37 -34.11 -18.11 -4.09
CA LYS A 37 -32.91 -17.58 -4.78
C LYS A 37 -32.22 -16.50 -3.95
N THR A 38 -32.99 -15.53 -3.46
CA THR A 38 -32.48 -14.43 -2.61
C THR A 38 -31.89 -14.98 -1.31
N TYR A 39 -32.52 -15.99 -0.71
CA TYR A 39 -31.97 -16.67 0.46
C TYR A 39 -30.58 -17.23 0.17
N TYR A 40 -30.39 -17.96 -0.94
CA TYR A 40 -29.08 -18.51 -1.29
C TYR A 40 -28.02 -17.43 -1.54
N GLU A 41 -28.39 -16.31 -2.17
CA GLU A 41 -27.48 -15.17 -2.34
C GLU A 41 -27.05 -14.56 -1.01
N TRP A 42 -27.96 -14.50 -0.02
CA TRP A 42 -27.64 -14.03 1.32
C TRP A 42 -26.77 -15.02 2.09
N GLU A 43 -27.08 -16.31 2.00
CA GLU A 43 -26.31 -17.38 2.62
C GLU A 43 -24.88 -17.42 2.08
N ASP A 44 -24.70 -17.41 0.76
CA ASP A 44 -23.37 -17.38 0.11
C ASP A 44 -22.55 -16.17 0.57
N ARG A 45 -23.15 -14.98 0.56
CA ARG A 45 -22.47 -13.76 1.01
C ARG A 45 -22.09 -13.83 2.49
N ALA A 46 -22.98 -14.31 3.35
CA ALA A 46 -22.74 -14.41 4.78
C ALA A 46 -21.62 -15.42 5.08
N LEU A 47 -21.61 -16.57 4.40
CA LEU A 47 -20.58 -17.59 4.58
C LEU A 47 -19.21 -17.13 4.08
N LYS A 48 -19.14 -16.42 2.94
CA LYS A 48 -17.90 -15.80 2.45
C LYS A 48 -17.32 -14.81 3.46
N ALA A 49 -18.14 -13.86 3.92
CA ALA A 49 -17.71 -12.89 4.91
C ALA A 49 -17.29 -13.54 6.24
N MET A 50 -17.97 -14.62 6.65
CA MET A 50 -17.60 -15.38 7.84
C MET A 50 -16.24 -16.07 7.66
N ALA A 51 -15.99 -16.69 6.50
CA ALA A 51 -14.72 -17.33 6.19
C ALA A 51 -13.58 -16.31 6.23
N GLU A 52 -13.73 -15.18 5.54
CA GLU A 52 -12.76 -14.07 5.53
C GLU A 52 -12.48 -13.52 6.94
N ALA A 53 -13.52 -13.34 7.75
CA ALA A 53 -13.38 -12.85 9.12
C ALA A 53 -12.69 -13.84 10.06
N LEU A 54 -12.70 -15.14 9.73
CA LEU A 54 -12.07 -16.21 10.51
C LEU A 54 -10.67 -16.60 9.99
N GLU A 55 -10.18 -15.94 8.93
CA GLU A 55 -8.81 -16.13 8.47
C GLU A 55 -7.79 -15.68 9.52
N ASN A 56 -6.59 -16.26 9.46
CA ASN A 56 -5.47 -15.83 10.29
C ASN A 56 -5.06 -14.40 9.87
N GLN A 57 -5.52 -13.41 10.63
CA GLN A 57 -5.09 -12.03 10.45
C GLN A 57 -3.82 -11.77 11.27
N ALA A 58 -2.96 -10.89 10.76
CA ALA A 58 -1.79 -10.43 11.52
C ALA A 58 -2.26 -9.91 12.89
N PRO A 59 -1.63 -10.35 14.00
CA PRO A 59 -2.05 -9.93 15.32
C PRO A 59 -1.93 -8.40 15.46
N GLY A 60 -2.98 -7.76 15.97
CA GLY A 60 -3.03 -6.32 16.18
C GLY A 60 -4.17 -5.64 15.41
N ARG A 61 -4.40 -4.37 15.71
CA ARG A 61 -5.35 -3.56 14.96
C ARG A 61 -4.83 -3.44 13.52
N PRO A 62 -5.60 -3.78 12.48
CA PRO A 62 -5.20 -3.48 11.12
C PRO A 62 -4.84 -1.99 11.04
N PRO A 63 -3.77 -1.63 10.31
CA PRO A 63 -3.37 -0.23 10.18
C PRO A 63 -4.58 0.55 9.69
N VAL A 64 -4.93 1.62 10.41
CA VAL A 64 -5.98 2.56 9.97
C VAL A 64 -5.65 2.94 8.52
N ALA A 65 -6.65 2.89 7.63
CA ALA A 65 -6.51 3.36 6.26
C ALA A 65 -5.73 4.69 6.29
N LEU A 66 -4.61 4.72 5.58
CA LEU A 66 -3.60 5.78 5.69
C LEU A 66 -4.31 7.14 5.67
N ASP A 67 -4.06 7.94 6.71
CA ASP A 67 -4.48 9.33 6.75
C ASP A 67 -4.03 9.99 5.44
N PRO A 68 -4.92 10.64 4.66
CA PRO A 68 -4.53 11.29 3.41
C PRO A 68 -3.36 12.26 3.60
N GLU A 69 -3.23 12.87 4.78
CA GLU A 69 -2.09 13.71 5.13
C GLU A 69 -0.77 12.92 5.15
N LYS A 70 -0.80 11.67 5.63
CA LYS A 70 0.38 10.79 5.66
C LYS A 70 0.83 10.36 4.27
N GLU A 71 -0.10 10.13 3.35
CA GLU A 71 0.21 9.81 1.96
C GLU A 71 0.85 11.02 1.25
N GLU A 72 0.29 12.22 1.46
CA GLU A 72 0.85 13.47 0.94
C GLU A 72 2.27 13.71 1.48
N LEU A 73 2.48 13.49 2.78
CA LEU A 73 3.79 13.62 3.42
C LEU A 73 4.79 12.61 2.87
N GLN A 74 4.39 11.35 2.64
CA GLN A 74 5.27 10.35 2.02
C GLN A 74 5.67 10.74 0.59
N GLY A 75 4.75 11.30 -0.19
CA GLY A 75 5.06 11.85 -1.51
C GLY A 75 6.09 12.98 -1.46
N LYS A 76 5.92 13.92 -0.51
CA LYS A 76 6.87 15.03 -0.30
C LYS A 76 8.26 14.53 0.11
N VAL A 77 8.33 13.53 0.99
CA VAL A 77 9.62 12.94 1.41
C VAL A 77 10.35 12.34 0.21
N GLN A 78 9.67 11.54 -0.61
CA GLN A 78 10.30 10.95 -1.81
C GLN A 78 10.77 12.01 -2.81
N GLU A 79 10.01 13.09 -2.98
CA GLU A 79 10.41 14.18 -3.87
C GLU A 79 11.65 14.92 -3.34
N LEU A 80 11.69 15.18 -2.02
CA LEU A 80 12.83 15.83 -1.37
C LEU A 80 14.09 14.96 -1.41
N GLU A 81 13.96 13.65 -1.20
CA GLU A 81 15.07 12.69 -1.31
C GLU A 81 15.66 12.68 -2.73
N LYS A 82 14.81 12.71 -3.77
CA LYS A 82 15.26 12.83 -5.17
C LYS A 82 16.01 14.13 -5.42
N LYS A 83 15.50 15.26 -4.90
CA LYS A 83 16.15 16.57 -5.03
C LYS A 83 17.51 16.59 -4.35
N LEU A 84 17.60 16.03 -3.15
CA LEU A 84 18.83 15.93 -2.38
C LEU A 84 19.86 15.07 -3.12
N TYR A 85 19.46 13.90 -3.60
CA TYR A 85 20.32 13.03 -4.40
C TYR A 85 20.89 13.74 -5.63
N LEU A 86 20.06 14.48 -6.38
CA LEU A 86 20.52 15.24 -7.56
C LEU A 86 21.48 16.38 -7.19
N ALA A 87 21.21 17.09 -6.10
CA ALA A 87 22.07 18.14 -5.60
C ALA A 87 23.45 17.59 -5.20
N GLU A 88 23.48 16.48 -4.44
CA GLU A 88 24.71 15.81 -4.04
C GLU A 88 25.54 15.36 -5.25
N LYS A 89 24.90 14.72 -6.23
CA LYS A 89 25.58 14.28 -7.46
C LYS A 89 26.10 15.44 -8.30
N THR A 90 25.39 16.56 -8.30
CA THR A 90 25.84 17.77 -9.01
C THR A 90 27.10 18.35 -8.36
N ILE A 91 27.18 18.34 -7.03
CA ILE A 91 28.37 18.78 -6.30
C ILE A 91 29.54 17.86 -6.61
N GLU A 92 29.34 16.54 -6.52
CA GLU A 92 30.37 15.53 -6.82
C GLU A 92 30.98 15.72 -8.22
N VAL A 93 30.14 15.96 -9.23
CA VAL A 93 30.61 16.22 -10.61
C VAL A 93 31.41 17.53 -10.71
N LYS A 94 30.97 18.60 -10.04
CA LYS A 94 31.69 19.89 -10.03
C LYS A 94 33.08 19.76 -9.40
N ASP A 95 33.18 19.00 -8.31
CA ASP A 95 34.45 18.78 -7.62
C ASP A 95 35.43 18.00 -8.49
N LEU A 96 34.96 16.94 -9.17
CA LEU A 96 35.77 16.16 -10.11
C LEU A 96 36.27 16.99 -11.31
N LEU A 97 35.40 17.83 -11.89
CA LEU A 97 35.78 18.73 -12.98
C LEU A 97 36.84 19.73 -12.53
N THR A 98 36.65 20.34 -11.36
CA THR A 98 37.63 21.29 -10.79
C THR A 98 38.98 20.62 -10.56
N ALA A 99 38.99 19.39 -10.03
CA ALA A 99 40.22 18.62 -9.84
C ALA A 99 40.92 18.29 -11.17
N TYR A 100 40.16 17.94 -12.21
CA TYR A 100 40.68 17.69 -13.56
C TYR A 100 41.32 18.95 -14.16
N ASP A 101 40.64 20.09 -14.09
CA ASP A 101 41.15 21.37 -14.61
C ASP A 101 42.45 21.79 -13.90
N LEU A 102 42.52 21.63 -12.59
CA LEU A 102 43.74 21.87 -11.81
C LEU A 102 44.89 20.94 -12.21
N HIS A 103 44.59 19.66 -12.47
CA HIS A 103 45.58 18.69 -12.92
C HIS A 103 46.11 19.01 -14.33
N GLU A 104 45.23 19.35 -15.27
CA GLU A 104 45.60 19.76 -16.62
C GLU A 104 46.39 21.09 -16.63
N ALA A 105 46.03 22.05 -15.78
CA ALA A 105 46.80 23.29 -15.61
C ALA A 105 48.24 23.01 -15.10
N LYS A 106 48.39 22.15 -14.09
CA LYS A 106 49.71 21.73 -13.57
C LYS A 106 50.53 21.00 -14.64
N LYS A 107 49.92 20.11 -15.42
CA LYS A 107 50.57 19.36 -16.52
C LYS A 107 51.07 20.28 -17.65
N LYS A 108 50.33 21.35 -17.96
CA LYS A 108 50.76 22.36 -18.94
C LYS A 108 51.95 23.19 -18.43
N GLN A 109 51.97 23.53 -17.13
CA GLN A 109 53.09 24.26 -16.51
C GLN A 109 54.38 23.44 -16.46
N THR A 110 54.31 22.15 -16.10
CA THR A 110 55.49 21.27 -16.04
C THR A 110 56.11 21.07 -17.43
N LYS A 111 55.31 20.87 -18.48
CA LYS A 111 55.78 20.79 -19.88
C LYS A 111 56.48 22.07 -20.35
N LYS A 112 55.99 23.26 -19.96
CA LYS A 112 56.60 24.56 -20.30
C LYS A 112 57.97 24.75 -19.60
N SER A 113 58.12 24.24 -18.38
CA SER A 113 59.39 24.30 -17.64
C SER A 113 60.49 23.34 -18.16
N GLN A 114 60.11 22.18 -18.71
CA GLN A 114 61.05 21.23 -19.30
C GLN A 114 61.53 21.63 -20.71
N GLY A 115 60.71 22.34 -21.49
CA GLY A 115 61.10 22.85 -22.82
C GLY A 115 62.11 24.01 -22.80
N GLY A 116 62.23 24.73 -21.68
CA GLY A 116 63.15 25.86 -21.53
C GLY A 116 64.59 25.49 -21.13
N LYS A 117 64.87 24.23 -20.78
CA LYS A 117 66.17 23.78 -20.25
C LYS A 117 67.11 23.12 -21.28
N LYS A 118 66.72 23.10 -22.57
CA LYS A 118 67.57 22.70 -23.71
C LYS A 118 67.83 23.92 -24.60
N ARG A 119 68.74 24.82 -24.19
CA ARG A 119 69.43 25.76 -25.08
C ARG A 119 70.86 25.90 -24.59
#